data_AF-A0A6G1ICJ9-F1
#
_entry.id   AF-A0A6G1ICJ9-F1
#
_cell.length_a   1.000
_cell.length_b   1.000
_cell.length_c   1.000
_cell.angle_alpha   90.00
_cell.angle_beta   90.00
_cell.angle_gamma   90.00
#
_symmetry.space_group_name_H-M   'P 1'
#
loop_
_entity.id
_entity.type
_entity.pdbx_description
1 polymer ?
#
loop_
_entity_poly.entity_id
_entity_poly.type
_entity_poly.pdbx_seq_one_letter_code
_entity_poly.pdbx_strand_id
1 'polypeptide(L)'
;MARLFEIDASGSEANSPQVSPTTLQQESYNDDRFCVVKERRRTFWLAYCLDCFLYSRNEYPPMMQEEMICTRLPAPEANFQNNQSVCFPFLADVLAAKATERPSTSLSSFSECVVLATLYVQCSSHRSSQMTEQPGSSRGHFWPRLKHLAATAKTRMQVLAADPTHVDSDQMLLFAHMVARGAVIKLGQAASSALAWGPAEQQ
;
A
#
# COMPACT_ATOMS: atom_id res chain seq x y z
N MET A 1 -12.86 20.25 -7.36
CA MET A 1 -11.88 19.17 -7.67
C MET A 1 -11.75 18.31 -6.42
N ALA A 2 -12.25 17.07 -6.44
CA ALA A 2 -12.04 16.14 -5.32
C ALA A 2 -10.54 15.81 -5.20
N ARG A 3 -10.02 15.74 -3.97
CA ARG A 3 -8.62 15.40 -3.73
C ARG A 3 -8.39 13.92 -4.04
N LEU A 4 -7.27 13.58 -4.66
CA LEU A 4 -6.99 12.21 -5.12
C LEU A 4 -6.90 11.16 -3.98
N PHE A 5 -6.67 11.60 -2.73
CA PHE A 5 -6.67 10.72 -1.54
C PHE A 5 -8.06 10.55 -0.91
N GLU A 6 -9.09 11.24 -1.40
CA GLU A 6 -10.47 11.22 -0.89
C GLU A 6 -11.46 10.65 -1.91
N ILE A 7 -10.97 9.87 -2.90
CA ILE A 7 -11.83 9.34 -3.99
C ILE A 7 -13.01 8.53 -3.44
N ASP A 8 -12.82 7.86 -2.30
CA ASP A 8 -13.83 7.01 -1.66
C ASP A 8 -14.30 7.57 -0.28
N ALA A 9 -13.91 8.79 0.10
CA ALA A 9 -14.32 9.44 1.36
C ALA A 9 -15.76 9.98 1.26
N SER A 10 -16.75 9.11 1.52
CA SER A 10 -18.18 9.42 1.69
C SER A 10 -18.89 10.26 0.60
N GLY A 11 -19.67 9.58 -0.24
CA GLY A 11 -21.08 9.93 -0.51
C GLY A 11 -21.39 11.23 -1.24
N SER A 12 -20.96 11.42 -2.48
CA SER A 12 -21.66 12.32 -3.42
C SER A 12 -22.89 11.62 -4.04
N GLU A 13 -23.75 11.05 -3.20
CA GLU A 13 -25.13 10.68 -3.53
C GLU A 13 -26.08 11.41 -2.58
N ALA A 14 -26.12 12.73 -2.67
CA ALA A 14 -27.17 13.53 -2.04
C ALA A 14 -27.40 14.83 -2.84
N ASN A 15 -28.58 14.91 -3.48
CA ASN A 15 -29.20 16.06 -4.19
C ASN A 15 -28.50 16.56 -5.47
N SER A 16 -29.13 16.77 -6.63
CA SER A 16 -30.53 16.90 -7.15
C SER A 16 -30.42 16.95 -8.71
N PRO A 17 -31.48 17.30 -9.47
CA PRO A 17 -32.87 16.88 -9.48
C PRO A 17 -33.17 15.96 -10.69
N GLN A 18 -34.33 15.32 -10.63
CA GLN A 18 -34.94 14.51 -11.68
C GLN A 18 -34.97 15.25 -13.03
N VAL A 19 -34.14 14.84 -13.99
CA VAL A 19 -34.31 15.16 -15.42
C VAL A 19 -34.01 13.88 -16.16
N SER A 20 -35.01 13.32 -16.84
CA SER A 20 -34.85 12.14 -17.68
C SER A 20 -34.01 12.51 -18.92
N PRO A 21 -33.02 11.67 -19.29
CA PRO A 21 -32.79 11.38 -20.69
C PRO A 21 -32.58 9.87 -20.94
N THR A 22 -32.87 9.50 -22.19
CA THR A 22 -32.61 8.24 -22.90
C THR A 22 -31.56 7.32 -22.27
N THR A 23 -31.96 6.07 -21.96
CA THR A 23 -31.16 5.01 -21.31
C THR A 23 -29.74 4.85 -21.87
N LEU A 24 -29.56 4.99 -23.18
CA LEU A 24 -28.24 4.86 -23.85
C LEU A 24 -27.26 6.00 -23.54
N GLN A 25 -27.75 7.23 -23.34
CA GLN A 25 -26.88 8.37 -22.96
C GLN A 25 -26.49 8.30 -21.48
N GLN A 26 -27.38 7.78 -20.64
CA GLN A 26 -27.14 7.58 -19.21
C GLN A 26 -26.04 6.51 -18.97
N GLU A 27 -26.06 5.42 -19.74
CA GLU A 27 -25.05 4.35 -19.66
C GLU A 27 -23.66 4.83 -20.09
N SER A 28 -23.56 5.55 -21.21
CA SER A 28 -22.29 6.12 -21.68
C SER A 28 -21.68 7.11 -20.68
N TYR A 29 -22.50 8.00 -20.10
CA TYR A 29 -22.03 8.96 -19.10
C TYR A 29 -21.54 8.29 -17.80
N ASN A 30 -22.22 7.22 -17.38
CA ASN A 30 -21.83 6.45 -16.20
C ASN A 30 -20.54 5.65 -16.44
N ASP A 31 -20.33 5.12 -17.65
CA ASP A 31 -19.10 4.42 -18.03
C ASP A 31 -17.89 5.38 -18.06
N ASP A 32 -18.05 6.58 -18.66
CA ASP A 32 -17.02 7.61 -18.66
C ASP A 32 -16.65 8.04 -17.23
N ARG A 33 -17.65 8.27 -16.38
CA ARG A 33 -17.43 8.64 -14.97
C ARG A 33 -16.72 7.51 -14.20
N PHE A 34 -17.10 6.26 -14.45
CA PHE A 34 -16.48 5.09 -13.83
C PHE A 34 -15.02 4.95 -14.26
N CYS A 35 -14.72 5.06 -15.55
CA CYS A 35 -13.38 5.00 -16.11
C CYS A 35 -12.47 6.07 -15.48
N VAL A 36 -12.94 7.33 -15.43
CA VAL A 36 -12.20 8.45 -14.82
C VAL A 36 -11.89 8.20 -13.34
N VAL A 37 -12.84 7.63 -12.58
CA VAL A 37 -12.61 7.31 -11.16
C VAL A 37 -11.54 6.22 -11.02
N LYS A 38 -11.59 5.19 -11.85
CA LYS A 38 -10.61 4.09 -11.82
C LYS A 38 -9.21 4.54 -12.24
N GLU A 39 -9.12 5.39 -13.26
CA GLU A 39 -7.86 5.98 -13.70
C GLU A 39 -7.26 6.85 -12.59
N ARG A 40 -8.03 7.78 -12.01
CA ARG A 40 -7.59 8.63 -10.89
C ARG A 40 -7.07 7.81 -9.71
N ARG A 41 -7.75 6.71 -9.37
CA ARG A 41 -7.32 5.80 -8.30
C ARG A 41 -5.96 5.19 -8.60
N ARG A 42 -5.71 4.74 -9.84
CA ARG A 42 -4.42 4.19 -10.27
C ARG A 42 -3.31 5.24 -10.26
N THR A 43 -3.59 6.43 -10.78
CA THR A 43 -2.66 7.57 -10.76
C THR A 43 -2.25 7.93 -9.34
N PHE A 44 -3.22 8.01 -8.43
CA PHE A 44 -2.97 8.28 -7.01
C PHE A 44 -2.01 7.24 -6.41
N TRP A 45 -2.31 5.96 -6.57
CA TRP A 45 -1.50 4.89 -5.98
C TRP A 45 -0.11 4.79 -6.59
N LEU A 46 0.05 5.10 -7.88
CA LEU A 46 1.37 5.17 -8.51
C LEU A 46 2.19 6.32 -7.92
N ALA A 47 1.59 7.51 -7.76
CA ALA A 47 2.24 8.66 -7.15
C ALA A 47 2.64 8.37 -5.69
N TYR A 48 1.76 7.71 -4.92
CA TYR A 48 2.05 7.27 -3.56
C TYR A 48 3.23 6.27 -3.50
N CYS A 49 3.28 5.27 -4.37
CA CYS A 49 4.40 4.35 -4.44
C CYS A 49 5.72 5.08 -4.75
N LEU A 50 5.70 6.06 -5.66
CA LEU A 50 6.88 6.88 -5.97
C LEU A 50 7.33 7.70 -4.76
N ASP A 51 6.41 8.35 -4.04
CA ASP A 51 6.70 9.07 -2.79
C ASP A 51 7.36 8.14 -1.75
N CYS A 52 6.84 6.90 -1.62
CA CYS A 52 7.42 5.87 -0.76
C CYS A 52 8.87 5.53 -1.12
N PHE A 53 9.18 5.39 -2.41
CA PHE A 53 10.54 5.09 -2.86
C PHE A 53 11.48 6.28 -2.74
N LEU A 54 10.99 7.50 -2.98
CA LEU A 54 11.77 8.72 -2.76
C LEU A 54 12.09 8.91 -1.27
N TYR A 55 11.12 8.69 -0.39
CA TYR A 55 11.30 8.67 1.07
C TYR A 55 12.40 7.70 1.52
N SER A 56 12.44 6.50 0.94
CA SER A 56 13.46 5.52 1.32
C SER A 56 14.90 5.89 0.91
N ARG A 57 15.04 6.77 -0.08
CA ARG A 57 16.32 7.20 -0.67
C ARG A 57 16.82 8.51 -0.06
N ASN A 58 15.90 9.39 0.33
CA ASN A 58 16.18 10.69 0.91
C ASN A 58 15.48 10.79 2.27
N GLU A 59 16.20 11.14 3.33
CA GLU A 59 15.69 11.22 4.72
C GLU A 59 14.65 12.36 4.96
N TYR A 60 13.92 12.80 3.93
CA TYR A 60 12.79 13.73 4.08
C TYR A 60 11.55 12.98 4.54
N PRO A 61 10.65 13.55 5.35
CA PRO A 61 9.35 12.96 5.67
C PRO A 61 8.55 12.60 4.40
N PRO A 62 7.75 11.51 4.38
CA PRO A 62 6.95 11.18 3.21
C PRO A 62 5.93 12.29 2.98
N MET A 63 5.72 12.72 1.74
CA MET A 63 4.74 13.78 1.45
C MET A 63 3.31 13.31 1.71
N MET A 64 3.06 12.00 1.57
CA MET A 64 1.73 11.40 1.73
C MET A 64 1.66 10.60 3.04
N GLN A 65 0.81 11.06 3.96
CA GLN A 65 0.55 10.35 5.22
C GLN A 65 -0.45 9.23 4.99
N GLU A 66 -0.07 8.00 5.33
CA GLU A 66 -0.86 6.78 5.20
C GLU A 66 -2.24 6.92 5.85
N GLU A 67 -2.30 7.55 7.02
CA GLU A 67 -3.49 7.72 7.85
C GLU A 67 -4.55 8.63 7.23
N MET A 68 -4.16 9.49 6.28
CA MET A 68 -5.07 10.41 5.60
C MET A 68 -5.67 9.81 4.31
N ILE A 69 -5.24 8.60 3.91
CA ILE A 69 -5.65 8.01 2.64
C ILE A 69 -7.02 7.33 2.79
N CYS A 70 -8.03 7.91 2.15
CA CYS A 70 -9.39 7.39 2.05
C CYS A 70 -9.73 6.96 0.62
N THR A 71 -8.74 6.43 -0.11
CA THR A 71 -8.90 5.87 -1.45
C THR A 71 -8.73 4.34 -1.37
N ARG A 72 -9.62 3.59 -2.03
CA ARG A 72 -9.54 2.12 -2.07
C ARG A 72 -8.36 1.66 -2.93
N LEU A 73 -7.83 0.47 -2.64
CA LEU A 73 -6.76 -0.14 -3.43
C LEU A 73 -7.16 -0.35 -4.91
N PRO A 74 -6.17 -0.38 -5.83
CA PRO A 74 -6.45 -0.48 -7.26
C PRO A 74 -6.95 -1.88 -7.64
N ALA A 75 -8.03 -1.92 -8.42
CA ALA A 75 -8.57 -3.17 -8.95
C ALA A 75 -7.58 -3.84 -9.95
N PRO A 76 -7.72 -5.16 -10.21
CA PRO A 76 -6.87 -5.89 -11.15
C PRO A 76 -6.94 -5.32 -12.56
N GLU A 77 -5.87 -5.51 -13.33
CA GLU A 77 -5.77 -5.00 -14.70
C GLU A 77 -6.91 -5.47 -15.58
N ALA A 78 -7.24 -6.76 -15.50
CA ALA A 78 -8.35 -7.32 -16.25
C ALA A 78 -9.68 -6.61 -15.92
N ASN A 79 -9.96 -6.31 -14.66
CA ASN A 79 -11.20 -5.62 -14.31
C ASN A 79 -11.20 -4.15 -14.77
N PHE A 80 -10.03 -3.50 -14.77
CA PHE A 80 -9.91 -2.15 -15.30
C PHE A 80 -10.13 -2.11 -16.81
N GLN A 81 -9.45 -2.97 -17.57
CA GLN A 81 -9.53 -3.01 -19.04
C GLN A 81 -10.91 -3.42 -19.55
N ASN A 82 -11.62 -4.26 -18.79
CA ASN A 82 -12.96 -4.73 -19.14
C ASN A 82 -14.10 -3.88 -18.54
N ASN A 83 -13.80 -2.69 -17.99
CA ASN A 83 -14.77 -1.83 -17.29
C ASN A 83 -15.61 -2.55 -16.22
N GLN A 84 -15.02 -3.55 -15.55
CA GLN A 84 -15.70 -4.32 -14.53
C GLN A 84 -15.58 -3.64 -13.16
N SER A 85 -16.73 -3.27 -12.60
CA SER A 85 -16.80 -2.70 -11.26
C SER A 85 -16.52 -3.76 -10.19
N VAL A 86 -15.30 -3.71 -9.65
CA VAL A 86 -14.93 -4.46 -8.44
C VAL A 86 -14.56 -3.49 -7.33
N CYS A 87 -15.06 -3.77 -6.12
CA CYS A 87 -14.72 -3.04 -4.91
C CYS A 87 -13.51 -3.69 -4.25
N PHE A 88 -12.49 -2.88 -3.95
CA PHE A 88 -11.26 -3.31 -3.30
C PHE A 88 -11.15 -2.69 -1.90
N PRO A 89 -10.43 -3.33 -0.97
CA PRO A 89 -10.30 -2.85 0.40
C PRO A 89 -9.46 -1.57 0.49
N PHE A 90 -9.52 -0.88 1.63
CA PHE A 90 -8.59 0.21 1.92
C PHE A 90 -7.23 -0.33 2.34
N LEU A 91 -6.18 0.47 2.16
CA LEU A 91 -4.83 0.08 2.57
C LEU A 91 -4.74 -0.20 4.08
N ALA A 92 -5.36 0.65 4.90
CA ALA A 92 -5.38 0.49 6.36
C ALA A 92 -5.98 -0.85 6.79
N ASP A 93 -7.09 -1.28 6.17
CA ASP A 93 -7.73 -2.57 6.46
C ASP A 93 -6.78 -3.75 6.16
N VAL A 94 -6.06 -3.66 5.04
CA VAL A 94 -5.14 -4.70 4.57
C VAL A 94 -3.90 -4.82 5.45
N LEU A 95 -3.44 -3.70 6.03
CA LEU A 95 -2.31 -3.67 6.95
C LEU A 95 -2.70 -4.06 8.38
N ALA A 96 -3.93 -3.74 8.80
CA ALA A 96 -4.47 -4.13 10.11
C ALA A 96 -4.87 -5.62 10.18
N ALA A 97 -5.15 -6.25 9.04
CA ALA A 97 -5.49 -7.66 8.97
C ALA A 97 -4.42 -8.54 9.60
N LYS A 98 -4.84 -9.49 10.46
CA LYS A 98 -3.90 -10.43 11.09
C LYS A 98 -3.32 -11.35 10.01
N ALA A 99 -2.05 -11.74 10.17
CA ALA A 99 -1.39 -12.67 9.24
C ALA A 99 -2.14 -14.02 9.06
N THR A 100 -3.01 -14.38 10.00
CA THR A 100 -3.86 -15.58 9.97
C THR A 100 -5.17 -15.39 9.21
N GLU A 101 -5.59 -14.16 8.94
CA GLU A 101 -6.80 -13.83 8.21
C GLU A 101 -6.47 -13.75 6.73
N ARG A 102 -6.88 -14.76 5.97
CA ARG A 102 -6.80 -14.69 4.50
C ARG A 102 -7.73 -13.56 4.05
N PRO A 103 -7.27 -12.57 3.27
CA PRO A 103 -8.16 -11.54 2.78
C PRO A 103 -9.27 -12.20 1.97
N SER A 104 -10.51 -11.78 2.23
CA SER A 104 -11.71 -12.27 1.54
C SER A 104 -11.65 -12.07 0.02
N THR A 105 -10.81 -11.15 -0.43
CA THR A 105 -10.47 -10.89 -1.83
C THR A 105 -8.97 -11.02 -2.03
N SER A 106 -8.55 -11.84 -3.01
CA SER A 106 -7.15 -11.83 -3.47
C SER A 106 -6.80 -10.43 -3.97
N LEU A 107 -5.68 -9.89 -3.51
CA LEU A 107 -5.22 -8.58 -3.97
C LEU A 107 -4.71 -8.67 -5.40
N SER A 108 -4.79 -7.55 -6.13
CA SER A 108 -4.17 -7.41 -7.44
C SER A 108 -2.66 -7.19 -7.29
N SER A 109 -1.88 -7.46 -8.34
CA SER A 109 -0.44 -7.19 -8.37
C SER A 109 -0.11 -5.73 -8.03
N PHE A 110 -0.94 -4.78 -8.48
CA PHE A 110 -0.77 -3.37 -8.14
C PHE A 110 -1.12 -3.09 -6.67
N SER A 111 -2.18 -3.69 -6.13
CA SER A 111 -2.49 -3.58 -4.71
C SER A 111 -1.37 -4.15 -3.84
N GLU A 112 -0.82 -5.31 -4.20
CA GLU A 112 0.32 -5.91 -3.52
C GLU A 112 1.56 -5.00 -3.57
N CYS A 113 1.84 -4.38 -4.72
CA CYS A 113 2.90 -3.38 -4.83
C CYS A 113 2.71 -2.22 -3.84
N VAL A 114 1.51 -1.64 -3.75
CA VAL A 114 1.19 -0.55 -2.82
C VAL A 114 1.42 -0.96 -1.37
N VAL A 115 0.93 -2.14 -0.99
CA VAL A 115 1.10 -2.69 0.36
C VAL A 115 2.58 -2.87 0.68
N LEU A 116 3.35 -3.44 -0.24
CA LEU A 116 4.78 -3.67 -0.06
C LEU A 116 5.59 -2.38 -0.04
N ALA A 117 5.23 -1.36 -0.83
CA ALA A 117 5.85 -0.04 -0.80
C ALA A 117 5.63 0.63 0.57
N THR A 118 4.43 0.49 1.13
CA THR A 118 4.10 0.98 2.48
C THR A 118 4.92 0.28 3.55
N LEU A 119 4.97 -1.07 3.52
CA LEU A 119 5.79 -1.85 4.43
C LEU A 119 7.27 -1.45 4.32
N TYR A 120 7.77 -1.24 3.11
CA TYR A 120 9.13 -0.81 2.84
C TYR A 120 9.47 0.55 3.48
N VAL A 121 8.55 1.51 3.41
CA VAL A 121 8.67 2.81 4.09
C VAL A 121 8.63 2.66 5.61
N GLN A 122 7.69 1.88 6.14
CA GLN A 122 7.57 1.65 7.58
C GLN A 122 8.83 0.98 8.16
N CYS A 123 9.46 0.08 7.41
CA CYS A 123 10.76 -0.52 7.76
C CYS A 123 11.90 0.51 7.74
N SER A 124 11.85 1.47 6.81
CA SER A 124 12.87 2.52 6.65
C SER A 124 12.75 3.63 7.69
N SER A 125 11.53 4.11 7.97
CA SER A 125 11.26 5.17 8.96
C SER A 125 11.65 4.79 10.39
N HIS A 126 11.61 3.49 10.69
CA HIS A 126 12.04 2.94 11.98
C HIS A 126 13.52 3.16 12.28
N ARG A 127 14.36 3.39 11.26
CA ARG A 127 15.77 3.76 11.43
C ARG A 127 15.93 5.21 11.87
N SER A 128 15.18 6.14 11.29
CA SER A 128 15.32 7.58 11.56
C SER A 128 14.84 7.98 12.97
N SER A 129 13.76 7.37 13.46
CA SER A 129 13.31 7.60 14.85
C SER A 129 14.35 7.16 15.88
N GLN A 130 15.14 6.11 15.62
CA GLN A 130 16.19 5.66 16.54
C GLN A 130 17.40 6.61 16.62
N MET A 131 17.64 7.42 15.59
CA MET A 131 18.73 8.42 15.62
C MET A 131 18.37 9.65 16.46
N THR A 132 17.07 9.91 16.66
CA THR A 132 16.56 11.14 17.30
C THR A 132 16.02 10.90 18.72
N GLU A 133 15.59 9.67 19.03
CA GLU A 133 14.98 9.32 20.32
C GLU A 133 16.04 9.02 21.39
N GLN A 134 15.82 9.50 22.62
CA GLN A 134 16.71 9.23 23.76
C GLN A 134 16.82 7.72 24.04
N PRO A 135 18.03 7.24 24.41
CA PRO A 135 18.28 5.83 24.67
C PRO A 135 17.54 5.38 25.96
N GLY A 136 16.32 4.85 25.80
CA GLY A 136 15.57 4.28 26.92
C GLY A 136 14.08 4.10 26.68
N SER A 137 13.43 5.01 25.95
CA SER A 137 11.96 5.06 25.91
C SER A 137 11.31 4.26 24.77
N SER A 138 11.98 4.06 23.62
CA SER A 138 11.37 3.45 22.43
C SER A 138 11.71 1.96 22.20
N ARG A 139 12.65 1.38 22.96
CA ARG A 139 13.10 -0.02 22.80
C ARG A 139 12.00 -1.06 23.03
N GLY A 140 11.00 -0.74 23.85
CA GLY A 140 9.91 -1.67 24.21
C GLY A 140 8.99 -2.02 23.02
N HIS A 141 8.77 -1.07 22.10
CA HIS A 141 7.88 -1.26 20.95
C HIS A 141 8.64 -1.59 19.65
N PHE A 142 9.97 -1.41 19.63
CA PHE A 142 10.84 -1.70 18.49
C PHE A 142 10.71 -3.15 17.99
N TRP A 143 10.99 -4.13 18.86
CA TRP A 143 11.02 -5.53 18.46
C TRP A 143 9.64 -6.09 18.10
N PRO A 144 8.55 -5.80 18.85
CA PRO A 144 7.20 -6.19 18.44
C PRO A 144 6.81 -5.63 17.06
N ARG A 145 7.10 -4.35 16.79
CA ARG A 145 6.80 -3.72 15.50
C ARG A 145 7.62 -4.34 14.37
N LEU A 146 8.92 -4.55 14.57
CA LEU A 146 9.79 -5.19 13.59
C LEU A 146 9.36 -6.62 13.26
N LYS A 147 8.97 -7.40 14.30
CA LYS A 147 8.42 -8.75 14.12
C LYS A 147 7.11 -8.74 13.36
N HIS A 148 6.23 -7.78 13.65
CA HIS A 148 4.96 -7.61 12.93
C HIS A 148 5.23 -7.30 11.44
N LEU A 149 6.06 -6.31 11.14
CA LEU A 149 6.44 -5.96 9.76
C LEU A 149 7.04 -7.15 9.01
N ALA A 150 7.94 -7.90 9.64
CA ALA A 150 8.54 -9.08 9.05
C ALA A 150 7.52 -10.20 8.79
N ALA A 151 6.58 -10.43 9.71
CA ALA A 151 5.51 -11.40 9.53
C ALA A 151 4.59 -11.01 8.37
N THR A 152 4.17 -9.75 8.30
CA THR A 152 3.32 -9.23 7.22
C THR A 152 4.03 -9.33 5.87
N ALA A 153 5.29 -8.89 5.77
CA ALA A 153 6.08 -9.01 4.54
C ALA A 153 6.24 -10.48 4.09
N LYS A 154 6.50 -11.41 5.04
CA LYS A 154 6.60 -12.84 4.75
C LYS A 154 5.30 -13.40 4.18
N THR A 155 4.16 -13.09 4.79
CA THR A 155 2.85 -13.55 4.30
C THR A 155 2.60 -13.04 2.87
N ARG A 156 2.85 -11.76 2.60
CA ARG A 156 2.67 -11.18 1.26
C ARG A 156 3.58 -11.83 0.22
N MET A 157 4.85 -12.08 0.57
CA MET A 157 5.76 -12.81 -0.31
C MET A 157 5.30 -14.23 -0.63
N GLN A 158 4.73 -14.94 0.33
CA GLN A 158 4.17 -16.28 0.11
C GLN A 158 2.97 -16.24 -0.83
N VAL A 159 2.11 -15.22 -0.71
CA VAL A 159 0.99 -15.00 -1.63
C VAL A 159 1.51 -14.76 -3.05
N LEU A 160 2.51 -13.90 -3.23
CA LEU A 160 3.10 -13.63 -4.54
C LEU A 160 3.82 -14.85 -5.14
N ALA A 161 4.51 -15.65 -4.32
CA ALA A 161 5.22 -16.84 -4.77
C ALA A 161 4.30 -17.99 -5.20
N ALA A 162 3.04 -17.96 -4.78
CA ALA A 162 2.03 -18.96 -5.16
C ALA A 162 1.52 -18.77 -6.60
N ASP A 163 1.84 -17.66 -7.26
CA ASP A 163 1.45 -17.35 -8.64
C ASP A 163 2.66 -17.17 -9.59
N PRO A 164 3.46 -18.24 -9.83
CA PRO A 164 4.72 -18.16 -10.58
C PRO A 164 4.53 -18.07 -12.10
N THR A 165 3.32 -18.26 -12.64
CA THR A 165 3.10 -18.45 -14.08
C THR A 165 2.93 -17.15 -14.88
N HIS A 166 2.84 -15.99 -14.22
CA HIS A 166 2.50 -14.72 -14.88
C HIS A 166 3.57 -13.62 -14.82
N VAL A 167 4.75 -13.87 -14.25
CA VAL A 167 5.76 -12.81 -14.03
C VAL A 167 6.25 -12.17 -15.34
N ASP A 168 6.30 -12.93 -16.45
CA ASP A 168 6.68 -12.39 -17.77
C ASP A 168 5.56 -11.58 -18.43
N SER A 169 4.31 -11.72 -17.98
CA SER A 169 3.14 -11.02 -18.53
C SER A 169 2.66 -9.87 -17.64
N ASP A 170 2.95 -9.89 -16.34
CA ASP A 170 2.55 -8.87 -15.37
C ASP A 170 3.77 -8.12 -14.80
N GLN A 171 4.08 -6.98 -15.41
CA GLN A 171 5.16 -6.09 -14.99
C GLN A 171 4.99 -5.57 -13.57
N MET A 172 3.75 -5.38 -13.13
CA MET A 172 3.45 -4.90 -11.78
C MET A 172 3.72 -5.98 -10.74
N LEU A 173 3.47 -7.24 -11.09
CA LEU A 173 3.81 -8.39 -10.25
C LEU A 173 5.33 -8.51 -10.07
N LEU A 174 6.10 -8.37 -11.16
CA LEU A 174 7.56 -8.32 -11.09
C LEU A 174 8.02 -7.17 -10.18
N PHE A 175 7.41 -5.99 -10.32
CA PHE A 175 7.74 -4.84 -9.49
C PHE A 175 7.42 -5.08 -8.01
N ALA A 176 6.25 -5.65 -7.68
CA ALA A 176 5.90 -6.05 -6.32
C ALA A 176 6.93 -7.04 -5.74
N HIS A 177 7.36 -8.03 -6.53
CA HIS A 177 8.42 -8.96 -6.15
C HIS A 177 9.77 -8.29 -5.85
N MET A 178 10.15 -7.24 -6.58
CA MET A 178 11.36 -6.47 -6.31
C MET A 178 11.23 -5.67 -5.01
N VAL A 179 10.09 -4.98 -4.81
CA VAL A 179 9.83 -4.19 -3.60
C VAL A 179 9.81 -5.07 -2.35
N ALA A 180 9.19 -6.26 -2.42
CA ALA A 180 9.17 -7.22 -1.31
C ALA A 180 10.58 -7.63 -0.87
N ARG A 181 11.44 -7.98 -1.84
CA ARG A 181 12.85 -8.30 -1.55
C ARG A 181 13.59 -7.11 -0.94
N GLY A 182 13.33 -5.90 -1.45
CA GLY A 182 13.84 -4.66 -0.87
C GLY A 182 13.42 -4.45 0.59
N ALA A 183 12.17 -4.73 0.94
CA ALA A 183 11.66 -4.63 2.31
C ALA A 183 12.37 -5.61 3.25
N VAL A 184 12.60 -6.86 2.82
CA VAL A 184 13.36 -7.85 3.60
C VAL A 184 14.79 -7.38 3.86
N ILE A 185 15.47 -6.81 2.86
CA ILE A 185 16.82 -6.27 3.02
C ILE A 185 16.82 -5.13 4.05
N LYS A 186 15.86 -4.19 3.95
CA LYS A 186 15.74 -3.08 4.91
C LYS A 186 15.43 -3.58 6.33
N LEU A 187 14.57 -4.58 6.48
CA LEU A 187 14.30 -5.23 7.77
C LEU A 187 15.56 -5.86 8.36
N GLY A 188 16.34 -6.57 7.56
CA GLY A 188 17.63 -7.15 7.98
C GLY A 188 18.60 -6.08 8.45
N GLN A 189 18.74 -5.00 7.68
CA GLN A 189 19.59 -3.85 8.06
C GLN A 189 19.12 -3.20 9.37
N ALA A 190 17.81 -3.02 9.57
CA ALA A 190 17.25 -2.48 10.80
C ALA A 190 17.50 -3.41 12.01
N ALA A 191 17.36 -4.72 11.82
CA ALA A 191 17.64 -5.72 12.86
C ALA A 191 19.12 -5.74 13.24
N SER A 192 20.02 -5.74 12.26
CA SER A 192 21.48 -5.70 12.49
C SER A 192 21.91 -4.41 13.19
N SER A 193 21.33 -3.27 12.79
CA SER A 193 21.61 -1.99 13.43
C SER A 193 21.16 -1.98 14.90
N ALA A 194 20.01 -2.57 15.22
CA ALA A 194 19.56 -2.66 16.62
C ALA A 194 20.40 -3.63 17.47
N LEU A 195 20.95 -4.69 16.86
CA LEU A 195 21.78 -5.67 17.56
C LEU A 195 23.19 -5.13 17.85
N ALA A 196 23.74 -4.29 16.97
CA ALA A 196 25.04 -3.64 17.15
C ALA A 196 25.11 -2.70 18.37
N TRP A 197 23.95 -2.36 18.95
CA TRP A 197 23.82 -1.53 20.16
C TRP A 197 23.38 -2.37 21.39
N GLY A 198 23.36 -3.70 21.30
CA GLY A 198 23.26 -4.59 22.45
C GLY A 198 24.46 -4.38 23.39
N PRO A 199 24.28 -4.57 24.72
CA PRO A 199 25.12 -3.93 25.73
C PRO A 199 26.60 -4.16 25.44
N ALA A 200 27.30 -3.06 25.17
CA ALA A 200 28.74 -3.03 25.36
C ALA A 200 28.98 -3.43 26.81
N GLU A 201 29.66 -4.57 26.96
CA GLU A 201 30.32 -5.11 28.13
C GLU A 201 30.12 -4.30 29.43
N GLN A 202 29.25 -4.81 30.31
CA GLN A 202 29.43 -4.57 31.74
C GLN A 202 30.45 -5.59 32.24
N GLN A 203 31.67 -5.07 32.31
CA GLN A 203 32.85 -5.44 33.10
C GLN A 203 32.63 -6.40 34.28
#